data_AF-A0A7V8WZH4-F1
#
_entry.id   AF-A0A7V8WZH4-F1
#
_cell.length_a   1.000
_cell.length_b   1.000
_cell.length_c   1.000
_cell.angle_alpha   90.00
_cell.angle_beta   90.00
_cell.angle_gamma   90.00
#
_symmetry.space_group_name_H-M   'P 1'
#
loop_
_entity.id
_entity.type
_entity.pdbx_description
1 polymer ?
#
loop_
_entity_poly.entity_id
_entity_poly.type
_entity_poly.pdbx_seq_one_letter_code
_entity_poly.pdbx_strand_id
1 'polypeptide(L)'
;MLEDQPQRGLRPETLDLLTVEEACEILRIGRTKAYAMAKEWRTSGGTSGLPVVDLGNILRVPRSALEELVARQAHASAELPAEPASPREPGHGNPKRPRSTPKRVRHVDQLDLFDPPGPG
;
A
#
# COMPACT_ATOMS: atom_id res chain seq x y z
N MET A 1 -29.07 -23.37 -23.58
CA MET A 1 -28.92 -21.95 -23.21
C MET A 1 -27.43 -21.79 -22.93
N LEU A 2 -26.66 -21.40 -23.96
CA LEU A 2 -25.21 -21.28 -23.87
C LEU A 2 -24.96 -19.98 -23.10
N GLU A 3 -24.44 -20.08 -21.88
CA GLU A 3 -24.04 -18.90 -21.13
C GLU A 3 -23.09 -18.05 -21.98
N ASP A 4 -23.56 -16.83 -22.26
CA ASP A 4 -22.80 -15.72 -22.81
C ASP A 4 -21.58 -15.52 -21.91
N GLN A 5 -20.45 -16.13 -22.28
CA GLN A 5 -19.17 -15.86 -21.64
C GLN A 5 -18.68 -14.54 -22.21
N PRO A 6 -18.76 -13.42 -21.48
CA PRO A 6 -18.26 -12.17 -21.99
C PRO A 6 -16.75 -12.33 -22.10
N GLN A 7 -16.25 -12.32 -23.33
CA GLN A 7 -14.89 -11.93 -23.71
C GLN A 7 -13.83 -12.38 -22.68
N ARG A 8 -13.23 -13.56 -22.90
CA ARG A 8 -11.97 -13.98 -22.24
C ARG A 8 -10.86 -13.05 -22.73
N GLY A 9 -10.96 -11.77 -22.38
CA GLY A 9 -10.01 -10.72 -22.65
C GLY A 9 -8.68 -11.17 -22.12
N LEU A 10 -7.65 -10.91 -22.93
CA LEU A 10 -6.24 -11.12 -22.66
C LEU A 10 -5.98 -11.12 -21.16
N ARG A 11 -5.70 -12.29 -20.59
CA ARG A 11 -5.47 -12.39 -19.16
C ARG A 11 -4.26 -11.51 -18.83
N PRO A 12 -4.39 -10.50 -17.95
CA PRO A 12 -3.28 -9.60 -17.63
C PRO A 12 -2.12 -10.37 -16.97
N GLU A 13 -2.36 -11.61 -16.52
CA GLU A 13 -1.36 -12.51 -15.98
C GLU A 13 -0.23 -12.90 -16.95
N THR A 14 -0.34 -12.60 -18.26
CA THR A 14 0.74 -12.83 -19.26
C THR A 14 1.31 -11.56 -19.88
N LEU A 15 0.80 -10.37 -19.53
CA LEU A 15 1.31 -9.12 -20.11
C LEU A 15 2.54 -8.61 -19.35
N ASP A 16 3.61 -8.34 -20.10
CA ASP A 16 4.81 -7.70 -19.58
C ASP A 16 4.60 -6.22 -19.26
N LEU A 17 3.68 -5.58 -19.98
CA LEU A 17 3.32 -4.16 -19.86
C LEU A 17 1.83 -4.00 -19.61
N LEU A 18 1.49 -3.56 -18.42
CA LEU A 18 0.13 -3.26 -17.98
C LEU A 18 -0.23 -1.80 -18.29
N THR A 19 -1.51 -1.50 -18.42
CA THR A 19 -2.02 -0.12 -18.31
C THR A 19 -2.06 0.32 -16.85
N VAL A 20 -2.22 1.62 -16.63
CA VAL A 20 -2.45 2.18 -15.28
C VAL A 20 -3.72 1.59 -14.66
N GLU A 21 -4.74 1.32 -15.47
CA GLU A 21 -5.99 0.71 -15.02
C GLU A 21 -5.81 -0.75 -14.61
N GLU A 22 -5.16 -1.57 -15.44
CA GLU A 22 -4.88 -2.97 -15.07
C GLU A 22 -4.02 -3.06 -13.80
N ALA A 23 -3.02 -2.18 -13.65
CA ALA A 23 -2.22 -2.10 -12.44
C ALA A 23 -3.05 -1.70 -11.22
N CYS A 24 -4.04 -0.81 -11.38
CA CYS A 24 -4.90 -0.40 -10.26
C CYS A 24 -5.83 -1.53 -9.81
N GLU A 25 -6.31 -2.36 -10.74
CA GLU A 25 -7.10 -3.55 -10.42
C GLU A 25 -6.27 -4.60 -9.67
N ILE A 26 -5.02 -4.84 -10.10
CA ILE A 26 -4.09 -5.75 -9.43
C ILE A 26 -3.79 -5.26 -8.01
N LEU A 27 -3.49 -3.96 -7.84
CA LEU A 27 -3.20 -3.36 -6.54
C LEU A 27 -4.44 -3.11 -5.68
N ARG A 28 -5.65 -3.26 -6.24
CA ARG A 28 -6.94 -2.93 -5.61
C ARG A 28 -7.01 -1.50 -5.08
N ILE A 29 -6.56 -0.55 -5.89
CA ILE A 29 -6.63 0.89 -5.58
C ILE A 29 -7.54 1.61 -6.58
N GLY A 30 -8.16 2.71 -6.16
CA GLY A 30 -8.99 3.50 -7.06
C GLY A 30 -8.18 4.12 -8.21
N ARG A 31 -8.79 4.20 -9.41
CA ARG A 31 -8.17 4.78 -10.61
C ARG A 31 -7.54 6.15 -10.37
N THR A 32 -8.24 7.04 -9.67
CA THR A 32 -7.74 8.39 -9.34
C THR A 32 -6.40 8.33 -8.58
N LYS A 33 -6.28 7.40 -7.62
CA LYS A 33 -5.05 7.22 -6.85
C LYS A 33 -3.93 6.65 -7.72
N ALA A 34 -4.24 5.68 -8.58
CA ALA A 34 -3.26 5.12 -9.51
C ALA A 34 -2.68 6.19 -10.46
N TYR A 35 -3.52 7.05 -11.02
CA TYR A 35 -3.06 8.16 -11.87
C TYR A 35 -2.23 9.19 -11.10
N ALA A 36 -2.60 9.51 -9.86
CA ALA A 36 -1.81 10.40 -9.01
C ALA A 36 -0.42 9.80 -8.74
N MET A 37 -0.34 8.51 -8.40
CA MET A 37 0.91 7.81 -8.17
C MET A 37 1.76 7.68 -9.44
N ALA A 38 1.14 7.49 -10.61
CA ALA A 38 1.84 7.50 -11.89
C ALA A 38 2.44 8.87 -12.20
N LYS A 39 1.71 9.96 -11.90
CA LYS A 39 2.22 11.32 -12.03
C LYS A 39 3.38 11.59 -11.07
N GLU A 40 3.27 11.12 -9.83
CA GLU A 40 4.34 11.21 -8.82
C GLU A 40 5.61 10.49 -9.28
N TRP A 41 5.48 9.31 -9.87
CA TRP A 41 6.62 8.56 -10.43
C TRP A 41 7.37 9.37 -11.49
N ARG A 42 6.65 10.00 -12.41
CA ARG A 42 7.25 10.85 -13.45
C ARG A 42 7.89 12.11 -12.88
N THR A 43 7.28 12.68 -11.83
CA THR A 43 7.75 13.92 -11.21
C THR A 43 8.98 13.68 -10.32
N SER A 44 9.03 12.52 -9.65
CA SER A 44 10.11 12.10 -8.76
C SER A 44 11.27 11.41 -9.48
N GLY A 45 11.20 11.29 -10.81
CA GLY A 45 12.23 10.61 -11.62
C GLY A 45 12.31 9.09 -11.37
N GLY A 46 11.20 8.47 -10.97
CA GLY A 46 11.12 7.04 -10.72
C GLY A 46 11.52 6.60 -9.31
N THR A 47 11.39 7.50 -8.34
CA THR A 47 11.76 7.22 -6.94
C THR A 47 10.55 6.76 -6.11
N SER A 48 9.39 7.38 -6.33
CA SER A 48 8.17 7.16 -5.54
C SER A 48 6.93 7.14 -6.41
N GLY A 49 5.93 6.34 -6.03
CA GLY A 49 4.65 6.24 -6.74
C GLY A 49 4.49 4.92 -7.50
N LEU A 50 3.77 4.96 -8.63
CA LEU A 50 3.46 3.79 -9.44
C LEU A 50 4.45 3.71 -10.61
N PRO A 51 5.22 2.62 -10.77
CA PRO A 51 6.24 2.50 -11.80
C PRO A 51 5.62 2.57 -13.19
N VAL A 52 5.83 3.68 -13.89
CA VAL A 52 5.32 3.90 -15.24
C VAL A 52 6.45 4.24 -16.20
N VAL A 53 6.35 3.67 -17.40
CA VAL A 53 7.14 3.99 -18.57
C VAL A 53 6.25 4.79 -19.52
N ASP A 54 6.80 5.89 -20.04
CA ASP A 54 6.14 6.69 -21.07
C ASP A 54 6.60 6.24 -22.44
N LEU A 55 5.64 5.92 -23.31
CA LEU A 55 5.88 5.56 -24.70
C LEU A 55 5.33 6.67 -25.61
N GLY A 56 5.70 7.93 -25.34
CA GLY A 56 5.36 9.12 -26.13
C GLY A 56 3.97 9.69 -25.87
N ASN A 57 2.96 8.83 -25.77
CA ASN A 57 1.57 9.24 -25.47
C ASN A 57 0.80 8.23 -24.61
N ILE A 58 1.42 7.08 -24.30
CA ILE A 58 0.78 6.00 -23.58
C ILE A 58 1.63 5.68 -22.36
N LEU A 59 0.97 5.63 -21.21
CA LEU A 59 1.58 5.16 -19.96
C LEU A 59 1.41 3.65 -19.84
N ARG A 60 2.53 2.97 -19.60
CA ARG A 60 2.55 1.54 -19.31
C ARG A 60 3.26 1.28 -18.01
N VAL A 61 2.76 0.33 -17.24
CA VAL A 61 3.32 -0.16 -16.00
C VAL A 61 4.02 -1.49 -16.31
N PRO A 62 5.37 -1.55 -16.23
CA PRO A 62 6.06 -2.82 -16.38
C PRO A 62 5.68 -3.76 -15.24
N ARG A 63 5.28 -4.99 -15.57
CA ARG A 63 4.87 -5.99 -14.59
C ARG A 63 5.98 -6.27 -13.57
N SER A 64 7.19 -6.52 -14.05
CA SER A 64 8.34 -6.79 -13.18
C SER A 64 8.60 -5.63 -12.20
N ALA A 65 8.47 -4.38 -12.65
CA ALA A 65 8.65 -3.22 -11.77
C ALA A 65 7.53 -3.10 -10.72
N LEU A 66 6.30 -3.45 -11.08
CA LEU A 66 5.17 -3.51 -10.15
C LEU A 66 5.36 -4.61 -9.10
N GLU A 67 5.77 -5.80 -9.51
CA GLU A 67 6.06 -6.93 -8.62
C GLU A 67 7.20 -6.61 -7.65
N GLU A 68 8.29 -6.02 -8.15
CA GLU A 68 9.42 -5.56 -7.34
C GLU A 68 9.02 -4.51 -6.31
N LEU A 69 8.13 -3.57 -6.68
CA LEU A 69 7.58 -2.58 -5.75
C LEU A 69 6.80 -3.28 -4.63
N VAL A 70 5.89 -4.19 -4.99
CA VAL A 70 5.07 -4.91 -4.01
C VAL A 70 5.95 -5.76 -3.09
N ALA A 71 6.93 -6.47 -3.66
CA ALA A 71 7.91 -7.24 -2.90
C ALA A 71 8.69 -6.36 -1.92
N ARG A 72 9.23 -5.22 -2.39
CA ARG A 72 9.94 -4.25 -1.53
C ARG A 72 9.08 -3.77 -0.36
N GLN A 73 7.81 -3.43 -0.62
CA GLN A 73 6.91 -2.97 0.44
C GLN A 73 6.52 -4.06 1.43
N ALA A 74 6.39 -5.31 0.97
CA ALA A 74 6.16 -6.47 1.83
C ALA A 74 7.37 -6.75 2.73
N HIS A 75 8.59 -6.70 2.19
CA HIS A 75 9.83 -6.92 2.94
C HIS A 75 10.15 -5.76 3.90
N ALA A 76 9.86 -4.52 3.54
CA ALA A 76 10.04 -3.36 4.42
C ALA A 76 9.22 -3.47 5.72
N SER A 77 8.11 -4.21 5.70
CA SER A 77 7.28 -4.47 6.89
C SER A 77 7.72 -5.71 7.68
N ALA A 78 8.60 -6.55 7.13
CA ALA A 78 9.13 -7.75 7.78
C ALA A 78 10.34 -7.46 8.69
N GLU A 79 10.82 -6.22 8.72
CA GLU A 79 11.89 -5.77 9.62
C GLU A 79 11.36 -5.46 11.03
N LEU A 80 10.59 -6.39 11.62
CA LEU A 80 10.76 -6.68 13.04
C LEU A 80 11.91 -7.68 13.09
N PRO A 81 13.01 -7.40 13.79
CA PRO A 81 14.16 -8.30 13.79
C PRO A 81 13.72 -9.68 14.28
N ALA A 82 13.69 -10.65 13.38
CA ALA A 82 13.74 -12.04 13.75
C ALA A 82 15.10 -12.23 14.42
N GLU A 83 15.13 -12.14 15.75
CA GLU A 83 16.21 -12.72 16.53
C GLU A 83 16.49 -14.12 15.95
N PRO A 84 17.72 -14.41 15.47
CA PRO A 84 18.01 -15.74 14.97
C PRO A 84 17.79 -16.69 16.12
N ALA A 85 16.84 -17.60 15.96
CA ALA A 85 16.55 -18.65 16.91
C ALA A 85 17.84 -19.45 17.17
N SER A 86 18.57 -19.04 18.20
CA SER A 86 19.56 -19.88 18.86
C SER A 86 18.85 -21.19 19.21
N PRO A 87 19.45 -22.37 18.94
CA PRO A 87 18.90 -23.64 19.36
C PRO A 87 18.58 -23.53 20.86
N ARG A 88 17.29 -23.55 21.20
CA ARG A 88 16.84 -23.42 22.59
C ARG A 88 17.31 -24.65 23.34
N GLU A 89 18.47 -24.52 24.00
CA GLU A 89 18.84 -25.41 25.09
C GLU A 89 17.75 -25.30 26.18
N PRO A 90 17.27 -26.43 26.74
CA PRO A 90 16.27 -26.42 27.81
C PRO A 90 16.94 -26.00 29.12
N GLY A 91 17.03 -24.69 29.35
CA GLY A 91 17.65 -24.09 30.53
C GLY A 91 16.65 -23.31 31.38
N HIS A 92 16.28 -23.92 32.51
CA HIS A 92 15.68 -23.35 33.72
C HIS A 92 15.71 -21.81 33.91
N GLY A 93 14.56 -21.23 34.25
CA GLY A 93 14.53 -19.99 35.06
C GLY A 93 13.38 -19.04 34.78
N ASN A 94 12.26 -19.19 35.48
CA ASN A 94 11.25 -18.13 35.61
C ASN A 94 11.75 -17.06 36.59
N PRO A 95 11.70 -15.77 36.23
CA PRO A 95 11.21 -14.82 37.23
C PRO A 95 10.14 -13.87 36.68
N LYS A 96 9.04 -13.87 37.42
CA LYS A 96 7.90 -12.94 37.42
C LYS A 96 8.31 -11.47 37.37
N ARG A 97 7.63 -10.63 36.58
CA ARG A 97 7.29 -9.22 36.94
C ARG A 97 6.32 -8.53 35.94
N PRO A 98 5.70 -7.39 36.30
CA PRO A 98 4.33 -7.33 36.80
C PRO A 98 3.34 -6.66 35.82
N ARG A 99 2.04 -6.82 36.11
CA ARG A 99 0.93 -6.15 35.40
C ARG A 99 1.05 -4.64 35.51
N SER A 100 1.04 -3.94 34.37
CA SER A 100 0.84 -2.50 34.31
C SER A 100 -0.54 -2.20 33.71
N THR A 101 -1.35 -1.50 34.49
CA THR A 101 -2.74 -1.09 34.26
C THR A 101 -2.84 0.01 33.19
N PRO A 102 -3.90 0.06 32.36
CA PRO A 102 -4.07 1.16 31.41
C PRO A 102 -4.62 2.41 32.12
N LYS A 103 -3.90 3.53 32.07
CA LYS A 103 -4.40 4.84 32.49
C LYS A 103 -5.08 5.53 31.31
N ARG A 104 -6.41 5.45 31.28
CA ARG A 104 -7.29 6.18 30.36
C ARG A 104 -7.16 7.68 30.62
N VAL A 105 -6.62 8.44 29.69
CA VAL A 105 -6.67 9.91 29.72
C VAL A 105 -7.73 10.34 28.70
N ARG A 106 -8.87 10.81 29.21
CA ARG A 106 -9.83 11.57 28.43
C ARG A 106 -9.35 13.02 28.47
N HIS A 107 -9.05 13.60 27.31
CA HIS A 107 -8.99 15.05 27.19
C HIS A 107 -10.01 15.44 26.13
N VAL A 108 -11.15 15.91 26.63
CA VAL A 108 -12.10 16.75 25.90
C VAL A 108 -11.50 18.16 25.88
N ASP A 109 -12.05 18.99 25.00
CA ASP A 109 -11.84 20.43 24.85
C ASP A 109 -10.90 20.83 23.71
N GLN A 110 -11.50 20.97 22.53
CA GLN A 110 -11.40 22.23 21.78
C GLN A 110 -12.53 22.31 20.73
N LEU A 111 -13.71 22.79 21.15
CA LEU A 111 -14.77 23.20 20.24
C LEU A 111 -14.82 24.73 20.22
N ASP A 112 -13.76 25.35 19.71
CA ASP A 112 -13.74 26.76 19.30
C ASP A 112 -13.55 26.79 17.79
N LEU A 113 -14.64 26.72 17.02
CA LEU A 113 -14.53 26.85 15.56
C LEU A 113 -15.59 27.67 14.84
N PHE A 114 -16.73 28.06 15.41
CA PHE A 114 -17.71 28.81 14.59
C PHE A 114 -18.53 29.84 15.38
N ASP A 115 -17.98 31.05 15.48
CA ASP A 115 -18.70 32.32 15.24
C ASP A 115 -18.53 32.66 13.73
N PRO A 116 -19.42 33.36 12.98
CA PRO A 116 -20.59 34.18 13.36
C PRO A 116 -21.88 33.82 12.57
N PRO A 117 -22.99 34.55 12.78
CA PRO A 117 -23.54 35.26 11.63
C PRO A 117 -23.83 36.75 11.91
N GLY A 118 -23.23 37.65 11.11
CA GLY A 118 -23.68 39.05 10.99
C GLY A 118 -24.85 39.19 10.00
N PRO A 119 -25.08 40.38 9.42
CA PRO A 119 -25.25 41.72 10.00
C PRO A 119 -26.73 42.19 9.91
N GLY A 120 -27.11 43.22 10.67
CA GLY A 120 -28.41 43.90 10.58
C GLY A 120 -28.49 45.10 11.52
#